data_AF-A0A9P7TZM4-F1
#
_entry.id   AF-A0A9P7TZM4-F1
#
_cell.length_a   1.000
_cell.length_b   1.000
_cell.length_c   1.000
_cell.angle_alpha   90.00
_cell.angle_beta   90.00
_cell.angle_gamma   90.00
#
_symmetry.space_group_name_H-M   'P 1'
#
loop_
_entity.id
_entity.type
_entity.pdbx_description
1 polymer ?
#
loop_
_entity_poly.entity_id
_entity_poly.type
_entity_poly.pdbx_seq_one_letter_code
_entity_poly.pdbx_strand_id
1 'polypeptide(L)'
;MEDLLASSDDHFRTICRMRKHVFRKLVHWLRTKTSVRNTRYRVELKLMVFLYIIGSGVSQRNAAMFFRMAQSSVSRVFHHVRHEMVKLHLDYVVQPDNSYVSDKILSPNTTRFMAL
;
A
#
# COMPACT_ATOMS: atom_id res chain seq x y z
N MET A 1 -17.78 7.94 -6.08
CA MET A 1 -16.38 7.45 -5.94
C MET A 1 -15.37 8.58 -5.98
N GLU A 2 -15.58 9.61 -6.82
CA GLU A 2 -14.98 10.94 -6.60
C GLU A 2 -15.26 11.44 -5.18
N ASP A 3 -16.39 11.01 -4.59
CA ASP A 3 -16.79 11.24 -3.20
C ASP A 3 -15.72 10.86 -2.15
N LEU A 4 -14.94 9.79 -2.33
CA LEU A 4 -13.92 9.42 -1.34
C LEU A 4 -12.73 10.38 -1.39
N LEU A 5 -12.28 10.77 -2.59
CA LEU A 5 -11.22 11.77 -2.74
C LEU A 5 -11.66 13.17 -2.28
N ALA A 6 -12.95 13.48 -2.46
CA ALA A 6 -13.59 14.71 -2.02
C ALA A 6 -13.99 14.72 -0.53
N SER A 7 -14.03 13.56 0.14
CA SER A 7 -14.40 13.43 1.56
C SER A 7 -13.42 14.16 2.50
N SER A 8 -13.68 14.20 3.81
CA SER A 8 -12.71 14.76 4.76
C SER A 8 -11.39 13.95 4.78
N ASP A 9 -10.29 14.58 5.19
CA ASP A 9 -8.99 13.89 5.28
C ASP A 9 -9.00 12.76 6.32
N ASP A 10 -9.76 12.90 7.41
CA ASP A 10 -9.93 11.86 8.43
C ASP A 10 -10.73 10.66 7.92
N HIS A 11 -11.82 10.92 7.17
CA HIS A 11 -12.59 9.85 6.56
C HIS A 11 -11.75 9.09 5.53
N PHE A 12 -11.05 9.82 4.65
CA PHE A 12 -10.14 9.22 3.69
C PHE A 12 -9.06 8.38 4.37
N ARG A 13 -8.42 8.91 5.42
CA ARG A 13 -7.38 8.21 6.17
C ARG A 13 -7.92 6.95 6.86
N THR A 14 -9.17 6.97 7.33
CA THR A 14 -9.80 5.80 7.94
C THR A 14 -9.96 4.66 6.93
N ILE A 15 -10.35 4.98 5.69
CA ILE A 15 -10.56 3.99 4.62
C ILE A 15 -9.24 3.51 4.00
N CYS A 16 -8.36 4.44 3.61
CA CYS A 16 -7.13 4.14 2.87
C CYS A 16 -5.90 3.94 3.76
N ARG A 17 -6.02 4.11 5.09
CA ARG A 17 -4.91 4.06 6.08
C ARG A 17 -3.73 4.96 5.74
N MET A 18 -3.97 6.01 4.96
CA MET A 18 -2.94 6.88 4.42
C MET A 18 -3.45 8.31 4.32
N ARG A 19 -2.59 9.29 4.61
CA ARG A 19 -2.89 10.72 4.40
C ARG A 19 -3.02 11.02 2.90
N LYS A 20 -3.96 11.88 2.51
CA LYS A 20 -4.23 12.17 1.08
C LYS A 20 -3.01 12.69 0.31
N HIS A 21 -2.16 13.51 0.92
CA HIS A 21 -0.97 14.01 0.23
C HIS A 21 0.02 12.88 -0.11
N VAL A 22 0.20 11.90 0.79
CA VAL A 22 1.03 10.71 0.55
C VAL A 22 0.39 9.84 -0.53
N PHE A 23 -0.93 9.66 -0.46
CA PHE A 23 -1.68 8.94 -1.49
C PHE A 23 -1.48 9.56 -2.88
N ARG A 24 -1.55 10.89 -3.02
CA ARG A 24 -1.31 11.58 -4.29
C ARG A 24 0.12 11.37 -4.81
N LYS A 25 1.12 11.38 -3.92
CA LYS A 25 2.51 11.05 -4.29
C LYS A 25 2.62 9.61 -4.80
N LEU A 26 1.94 8.66 -4.14
CA LEU A 26 1.94 7.26 -4.56
C LEU A 26 1.20 7.04 -5.89
N VAL A 27 0.10 7.75 -6.14
CA VAL A 27 -0.57 7.76 -7.45
C VAL A 27 0.37 8.28 -8.54
N HIS A 28 1.09 9.37 -8.26
CA HIS A 28 2.06 9.93 -9.21
C HIS A 28 3.17 8.91 -9.51
N TRP A 29 3.74 8.29 -8.48
CA TRP A 29 4.75 7.23 -8.62
C TRP A 29 4.24 6.04 -9.44
N LEU A 30 3.03 5.53 -9.17
CA LEU A 30 2.43 4.45 -9.95
C LEU A 30 2.32 4.83 -11.44
N ARG A 31 1.94 6.07 -11.75
CA ARG A 31 1.82 6.54 -13.14
C ARG A 31 3.17 6.63 -13.85
N THR A 32 4.22 7.06 -13.17
CA THR A 32 5.51 7.37 -13.80
C THR A 32 6.50 6.21 -13.78
N LYS A 33 6.42 5.32 -12.78
CA LYS A 33 7.44 4.27 -12.53
C LYS A 33 6.94 2.84 -12.75
N THR A 34 5.64 2.65 -13.02
CA THR A 34 5.05 1.30 -13.13
C THR A 34 4.23 1.13 -14.41
N SER A 35 3.65 -0.05 -14.62
CA SER A 35 2.70 -0.33 -15.71
C SER A 35 1.24 0.06 -15.40
N VAL A 36 0.93 0.55 -14.20
CA VAL A 36 -0.46 0.89 -13.83
C VAL A 36 -0.93 2.14 -14.60
N ARG A 37 -1.95 1.97 -15.45
CA ARG A 37 -2.54 3.06 -16.25
C ARG A 37 -4.04 3.18 -16.03
N ASN A 38 -4.61 4.30 -16.43
CA ASN A 38 -6.05 4.43 -16.57
C ASN A 38 -6.53 3.43 -17.63
N THR A 39 -7.47 2.57 -17.27
CA THR A 39 -8.15 1.68 -18.22
C THR A 39 -9.65 1.84 -18.01
N ARG A 40 -10.39 0.77 -17.73
CA ARG A 40 -11.76 0.85 -17.19
C ARG A 40 -11.82 1.63 -15.87
N TYR A 41 -10.73 1.60 -15.09
CA TYR A 41 -10.64 2.26 -13.79
C TYR A 41 -9.45 3.21 -13.73
N ARG A 42 -9.65 4.35 -13.08
CA ARG A 42 -8.59 5.34 -12.81
C ARG A 42 -7.54 4.77 -11.86
N VAL A 43 -6.28 5.19 -11.99
CA VAL A 43 -5.18 4.76 -11.10
C VAL A 43 -5.51 5.01 -9.62
N GLU A 44 -6.14 6.15 -9.32
CA GLU A 44 -6.59 6.53 -7.98
C GLU A 44 -7.52 5.48 -7.39
N LEU A 45 -8.53 5.04 -8.15
CA LEU A 45 -9.43 3.99 -7.69
C LEU A 45 -8.68 2.67 -7.49
N LYS A 46 -7.82 2.30 -8.44
CA LYS A 46 -7.04 1.06 -8.33
C LYS A 46 -6.24 1.02 -7.03
N LEU A 47 -5.60 2.14 -6.70
CA LEU A 47 -4.85 2.28 -5.44
C LEU A 47 -5.79 2.31 -4.22
N MET A 48 -6.92 3.01 -4.27
CA MET A 48 -7.89 3.03 -3.16
C MET A 48 -8.42 1.62 -2.84
N VAL A 49 -8.76 0.82 -3.87
CA VAL A 49 -9.18 -0.58 -3.71
C VAL A 49 -8.09 -1.40 -3.03
N PHE A 50 -6.85 -1.29 -3.53
CA PHE A 50 -5.72 -2.00 -2.96
C PHE A 50 -5.49 -1.65 -1.49
N LEU A 51 -5.43 -0.35 -1.17
CA LEU A 51 -5.23 0.15 0.20
C LEU A 51 -6.39 -0.21 1.14
N TYR A 52 -7.63 -0.18 0.66
CA TYR A 52 -8.77 -0.58 1.46
C TYR A 52 -8.71 -2.05 1.87
N ILE A 53 -8.33 -2.94 0.93
CA ILE A 53 -8.16 -4.37 1.20
C ILE A 53 -7.02 -4.60 2.18
N ILE A 54 -5.81 -4.09 1.93
CA ILE A 54 -4.66 -4.37 2.81
C ILE A 54 -4.72 -3.63 4.14
N GLY A 55 -5.29 -2.42 4.15
CA GLY A 55 -5.32 -1.56 5.33
C GLY A 55 -6.48 -1.86 6.27
N SER A 56 -7.53 -2.51 5.78
CA SER A 56 -8.69 -2.90 6.60
C SER A 56 -8.87 -4.43 6.72
N GLY A 57 -8.06 -5.22 6.01
CA GLY A 57 -8.14 -6.69 6.03
C GLY A 57 -9.45 -7.24 5.45
N VAL A 58 -10.14 -6.48 4.61
CA VAL A 58 -11.46 -6.86 4.08
C VAL A 58 -11.34 -7.83 2.90
N SER A 59 -12.37 -8.65 2.71
CA SER A 59 -12.44 -9.55 1.54
C SER A 59 -12.60 -8.78 0.23
N GLN A 60 -12.16 -9.37 -0.89
CA GLN A 60 -12.37 -8.80 -2.23
C GLN A 60 -13.86 -8.62 -2.55
N ARG A 61 -14.74 -9.47 -1.99
CA ARG A 61 -16.20 -9.35 -2.13
C ARG A 61 -16.71 -8.08 -1.45
N ASN A 62 -16.24 -7.78 -0.24
CA ASN A 62 -16.64 -6.58 0.48
C ASN A 62 -16.10 -5.32 -0.21
N ALA A 63 -14.87 -5.36 -0.70
CA ALA A 63 -14.31 -4.27 -1.52
C ALA A 63 -15.11 -4.06 -2.82
N ALA A 64 -15.56 -5.13 -3.47
CA ALA A 64 -16.40 -5.07 -4.67
C ALA A 64 -17.74 -4.37 -4.38
N MET A 65 -18.39 -4.70 -3.26
CA MET A 65 -19.61 -4.02 -2.82
C MET A 65 -19.35 -2.54 -2.51
N PHE A 66 -18.30 -2.22 -1.74
CA PHE A 66 -17.97 -0.86 -1.35
C PHE A 66 -17.68 0.05 -2.55
N PHE A 67 -16.84 -0.41 -3.48
CA PHE A 67 -16.46 0.37 -4.66
C PHE A 67 -17.41 0.19 -5.86
N ARG A 68 -18.50 -0.57 -5.71
CA ARG A 68 -19.46 -0.89 -6.79
C ARG A 68 -18.77 -1.45 -8.04
N MET A 69 -17.85 -2.37 -7.82
CA MET A 69 -17.08 -3.05 -8.87
C MET A 69 -17.48 -4.52 -8.95
N ALA A 70 -17.31 -5.14 -10.12
CA ALA A 70 -17.36 -6.60 -10.21
C ALA A 70 -16.21 -7.20 -9.39
N GLN A 71 -16.46 -8.31 -8.67
CA GLN A 71 -15.45 -8.97 -7.86
C GLN A 71 -14.22 -9.40 -8.68
N SER A 72 -14.43 -9.88 -9.91
CA SER A 72 -13.34 -10.20 -10.85
C SER A 72 -12.48 -9.00 -11.21
N SER A 73 -13.08 -7.80 -11.28
CA SER A 73 -12.37 -6.55 -11.51
C SER A 73 -11.55 -6.13 -10.28
N VAL A 74 -12.10 -6.29 -9.07
CA VAL A 74 -11.36 -6.06 -7.81
C VAL A 74 -10.16 -6.98 -7.72
N SER A 75 -10.33 -8.27 -8.00
CA SER A 75 -9.23 -9.25 -8.02
C SER A 75 -8.12 -8.81 -8.98
N ARG A 76 -8.46 -8.53 -10.24
CA ARG A 76 -7.49 -8.07 -11.24
C ARG A 76 -6.76 -6.80 -10.82
N VAL A 77 -7.50 -5.82 -10.30
CA VAL A 77 -6.92 -4.56 -9.79
C VAL A 77 -5.97 -4.82 -8.63
N PHE A 78 -6.39 -5.63 -7.65
CA PHE A 78 -5.58 -5.95 -6.48
C PHE A 78 -4.26 -6.61 -6.86
N HIS A 79 -4.30 -7.63 -7.71
CA HIS A 79 -3.10 -8.36 -8.14
C HIS A 79 -2.18 -7.49 -9.00
N HIS A 80 -2.72 -6.66 -9.90
CA HIS A 80 -1.91 -5.74 -10.71
C HIS A 80 -1.21 -4.69 -9.85
N VAL A 81 -1.94 -4.04 -8.94
CA VAL A 81 -1.35 -3.05 -8.04
C VAL A 81 -0.35 -3.70 -7.09
N ARG A 82 -0.64 -4.88 -6.51
CA ARG A 82 0.31 -5.63 -5.66
C ARG A 82 1.64 -5.87 -6.38
N HIS A 83 1.59 -6.37 -7.62
CA HIS A 83 2.80 -6.69 -8.39
C HIS A 83 3.71 -5.47 -8.58
N GLU A 84 3.10 -4.30 -8.85
CA GLU A 84 3.85 -3.05 -9.04
C GLU A 84 4.29 -2.43 -7.72
N MET A 85 3.48 -2.52 -6.66
CA MET A 85 3.80 -2.00 -5.33
C MET A 85 5.01 -2.69 -4.71
N VAL A 86 5.29 -3.95 -5.03
CA VAL A 86 6.53 -4.61 -4.58
C VAL A 86 7.74 -3.83 -5.07
N LYS A 87 7.74 -3.24 -6.27
CA LYS A 87 8.89 -2.50 -6.82
C LYS A 87 9.19 -1.19 -6.09
N LEU A 88 8.27 -0.70 -5.25
CA LEU A 88 8.45 0.52 -4.46
C LEU A 88 9.69 0.44 -3.56
N HIS A 89 10.07 -0.75 -3.10
CA HIS A 89 11.27 -0.91 -2.27
C HIS A 89 12.55 -0.43 -2.96
N LEU A 90 12.63 -0.52 -4.30
CA LEU A 90 13.82 -0.10 -5.05
C LEU A 90 14.10 1.40 -4.93
N ASP A 91 13.07 2.21 -4.70
CA ASP A 91 13.20 3.67 -4.58
C ASP A 91 13.32 4.15 -3.12
N TYR A 92 12.91 3.33 -2.15
CA TYR A 92 12.72 3.78 -0.76
C TYR A 92 13.39 2.92 0.31
N VAL A 93 13.76 1.68 0.00
CA VAL A 93 14.40 0.77 0.95
C VAL A 93 15.86 0.64 0.58
N VAL A 94 16.72 1.23 1.41
CA VAL A 94 18.17 1.08 1.32
C VAL A 94 18.57 0.02 2.33
N GLN A 95 19.17 -1.07 1.87
CA GLN A 95 19.80 -2.01 2.79
C GLN A 95 21.04 -1.35 3.39
N PRO A 96 21.25 -1.45 4.69
CA PRO A 96 22.48 -0.99 5.29
C PRO A 96 23.65 -1.86 4.83
N ASP A 97 24.87 -1.38 5.00
CA ASP A 97 26.07 -2.15 4.66
C ASP A 97 26.16 -3.45 5.47
N ASN A 98 26.92 -4.43 4.97
CA ASN A 98 27.14 -5.73 5.61
C ASN A 98 27.78 -5.60 7.01
N SER A 99 28.40 -4.45 7.31
CA SER A 99 28.97 -4.13 8.62
C SER A 99 27.95 -3.57 9.62
N TYR A 100 26.73 -3.24 9.19
CA TYR A 100 25.73 -2.62 10.05
C TYR A 100 25.16 -3.61 11.07
N VAL A 101 25.34 -3.29 12.35
CA VAL A 101 24.67 -3.95 13.47
C VAL A 101 23.81 -2.90 14.17
N SER A 102 22.52 -3.18 14.36
CA SER A 102 21.63 -2.28 15.09
C SER A 102 22.02 -2.22 16.57
N ASP A 103 21.99 -1.02 17.16
CA ASP A 103 22.24 -0.80 18.59
C ASP A 103 21.36 -1.67 19.51
N LYS A 104 20.18 -2.09 19.03
CA LYS A 104 19.28 -3.01 19.75
C LYS A 104 19.92 -4.39 19.96
N ILE A 105 20.67 -4.88 18.98
CA ILE A 105 21.40 -6.16 19.06
C ILE A 105 22.60 -6.01 20.01
N LEU A 106 23.31 -4.89 19.93
CA LEU A 106 24.45 -4.56 20.80
C LEU A 106 24.03 -4.24 22.24
N SER A 107 22.73 -4.08 22.50
CA SER A 107 22.24 -3.76 23.85
C SER A 107 22.53 -4.91 24.84
N PRO A 108 22.91 -4.61 26.10
CA PRO A 108 23.31 -5.61 27.10
C PRO A 108 22.26 -6.68 27.41
N ASN A 109 21.00 -6.46 27.03
CA ASN A 109 19.89 -7.36 27.31
C ASN A 109 19.77 -8.52 26.30
N THR A 110 20.53 -8.50 25.19
CA THR A 110 20.49 -9.55 24.15
C THR A 110 21.32 -10.80 24.53
N THR A 111 22.27 -10.67 25.48
CA THR A 111 23.20 -11.75 25.86
C THR A 111 22.55 -12.95 26.55
N ARG A 112 21.25 -12.88 26.89
CA ARG A 112 20.51 -14.02 27.48
C ARG A 112 20.23 -15.17 26.51
N PHE A 113 20.37 -14.98 25.20
CA PHE A 113 20.06 -16.02 24.20
C PHE A 113 21.25 -16.91 23.80
N MET A 114 22.47 -16.61 24.24
CA MET A 114 23.69 -17.33 23.83
C MET A 114 24.29 -18.22 24.94
N ALA A 115 23.51 -18.56 25.98
CA ALA A 115 23.95 -19.34 27.15
C ALA A 115 23.11 -20.61 27.39
N LEU A 116 22.77 -21.33 26.32
CA LEU A 116 22.27 -22.72 26.33
C LEU A 116 23.12 -23.56 25.40
#